data_AF-A0A2H1ICB5-F1
#
_entry.id   AF-A0A2H1ICB5-F1
#
_cell.length_a   1.000
_cell.length_b   1.000
_cell.length_c   1.000
_cell.angle_alpha   90.00
_cell.angle_beta   90.00
_cell.angle_gamma   90.00
#
_symmetry.space_group_name_H-M   'P 1'
#
loop_
_entity.id
_entity.type
_entity.pdbx_description
1 polymer ?
#
loop_
_entity_poly.entity_id
_entity_poly.type
_entity_poly.pdbx_seq_one_letter_code
_entity_poly.pdbx_strand_id
1 'polypeptide(L)'
;MSMLPVYAKALVKALPFGPQPGASLPDREIGRSVALEATAYAGFTRVVEAPLTDTVHPGYLHILAFPLSMQLLADPAVPLPLVGMVHVRNRMDVHRSVRIGDVVDLNVSLAGPFTHPAGTTIDVVMRASVDGELAVTETTTYLAKGKHLDGAKPQEQPEREDFVAPRPTALWRLDPIIGQRYAKASGDYNPIHLNGLAARGFGFPRVIAHGMYTASRALAVADPRLDAYRWDVSFAKPILLPSTVGFAFTAGHRHESARFAVFDPAKGKPHVLSSVEAIEG
;
A
#
# COMPACT_ATOMS: atom_id res chain seq x y z
N MET A 1 0.12 14.45 -11.63
CA MET A 1 -1.04 15.22 -11.12
C MET A 1 -0.79 15.56 -9.66
N SER A 2 -1.11 16.78 -9.22
CA SER A 2 -0.94 17.21 -7.82
C SER A 2 -1.98 16.53 -6.92
N MET A 3 -1.56 16.02 -5.76
CA MET A 3 -2.43 15.38 -4.75
C MET A 3 -3.18 16.38 -3.86
N LEU A 4 -2.73 17.64 -3.83
CA LEU A 4 -3.31 18.70 -2.99
C LEU A 4 -4.82 18.92 -3.23
N PRO A 5 -5.34 18.98 -4.47
CA PRO A 5 -6.77 19.14 -4.71
C PRO A 5 -7.61 17.96 -4.21
N VAL A 6 -7.06 16.75 -4.22
CA VAL A 6 -7.74 15.53 -3.75
C VAL A 6 -7.90 15.58 -2.23
N TYR A 7 -6.82 15.87 -1.50
CA TYR A 7 -6.89 16.01 -0.04
C TYR A 7 -7.75 17.20 0.40
N ALA A 8 -7.71 18.33 -0.32
CA ALA A 8 -8.57 19.47 -0.03
C ALA A 8 -10.06 19.12 -0.17
N LYS A 9 -10.45 18.42 -1.25
CA LYS A 9 -11.83 17.93 -1.42
C LYS A 9 -12.24 16.93 -0.33
N ALA A 10 -11.33 16.03 0.04
CA ALA A 10 -11.59 15.05 1.09
C ALA A 10 -11.82 15.70 2.48
N LEU A 11 -11.10 16.79 2.79
CA LEU A 11 -11.30 17.57 4.02
C LEU A 11 -12.67 18.25 4.06
N VAL A 12 -13.14 18.80 2.93
CA VAL A 12 -14.49 19.42 2.84
C VAL A 12 -15.58 18.38 3.11
N LYS A 13 -15.44 17.17 2.57
CA LYS A 13 -16.40 16.07 2.80
C LYS A 13 -16.44 15.55 4.24
N ALA A 14 -15.37 15.75 5.01
CA ALA A 14 -15.35 15.38 6.43
C ALA A 14 -16.20 16.31 7.31
N LEU A 15 -16.70 17.44 6.78
CA LEU A 15 -17.61 18.34 7.47
C LEU A 15 -19.04 17.74 7.48
N PRO A 16 -19.82 17.92 8.57
CA PRO A 16 -21.09 17.23 8.80
C PRO A 16 -22.28 17.75 7.94
N PHE A 17 -22.02 18.35 6.78
CA PHE A 17 -23.03 18.98 5.94
C PHE A 17 -23.10 18.27 4.58
N GLY A 18 -24.16 17.49 4.34
CA GLY A 18 -24.44 16.90 3.03
C GLY A 18 -25.39 15.69 3.09
N PRO A 19 -26.04 15.32 1.97
CA PRO A 19 -26.85 14.11 1.89
C PRO A 19 -25.98 12.87 2.13
N GLN A 20 -26.49 11.93 2.93
CA GLN A 20 -25.85 10.63 3.16
C GLN A 20 -25.96 9.79 1.88
N PRO A 21 -24.85 9.44 1.20
CA PRO A 21 -24.91 8.53 0.08
C PRO A 21 -25.42 7.15 0.53
N GLY A 22 -26.14 6.44 -0.34
CA GLY A 22 -26.49 5.04 -0.09
C GLY A 22 -25.25 4.15 0.04
N ALA A 23 -25.46 2.89 0.45
CA ALA A 23 -24.37 1.96 0.76
C ALA A 23 -23.55 1.49 -0.46
N SER A 24 -23.94 1.86 -1.68
CA SER A 24 -23.29 1.46 -2.93
C SER A 24 -22.08 2.34 -3.26
N LEU A 25 -20.97 1.71 -3.65
CA LEU A 25 -19.84 2.41 -4.29
C LEU A 25 -20.19 2.78 -5.75
N PRO A 26 -19.55 3.81 -6.32
CA PRO A 26 -19.70 4.10 -7.74
C PRO A 26 -19.19 2.93 -8.58
N ASP A 27 -20.01 2.47 -9.54
CA ASP A 27 -19.60 1.52 -10.56
C ASP A 27 -18.84 2.25 -11.66
N ARG A 28 -17.57 2.54 -11.36
CA ARG A 28 -16.70 3.36 -12.21
C ARG A 28 -15.28 2.83 -12.17
N GLU A 29 -14.70 2.71 -13.35
CA GLU A 29 -13.29 2.44 -13.57
C GLU A 29 -12.63 3.70 -14.14
N ILE A 30 -11.41 3.99 -13.70
CA ILE A 30 -10.58 5.05 -14.28
C ILE A 30 -9.21 4.48 -14.59
N GLY A 31 -8.64 4.91 -15.72
CA GLY A 31 -7.36 4.38 -16.17
C GLY A 31 -6.48 5.43 -16.84
N ARG A 32 -5.22 5.05 -17.04
CA ARG A 32 -4.22 5.81 -17.80
C ARG A 32 -3.10 4.89 -18.28
N SER A 33 -2.51 5.23 -19.41
CA SER A 33 -1.27 4.62 -19.88
C SER A 33 -0.06 5.40 -19.37
N VAL A 34 0.99 4.70 -18.94
CA VAL A 34 2.22 5.31 -18.40
C VAL A 34 3.44 4.66 -19.05
N ALA A 35 4.25 5.45 -19.75
CA ALA A 35 5.58 5.04 -20.17
C ALA A 35 6.52 4.99 -18.95
N LEU A 36 7.21 3.87 -18.75
CA LEU A 36 8.06 3.69 -17.59
C LEU A 36 9.43 4.35 -17.77
N GLU A 37 9.60 5.49 -17.10
CA GLU A 37 10.82 6.30 -17.13
C GLU A 37 11.91 5.76 -16.19
N ALA A 38 13.06 5.40 -16.75
CA ALA A 38 14.19 4.83 -15.99
C ALA A 38 14.65 5.72 -14.82
N THR A 39 14.68 7.05 -15.01
CA THR A 39 15.11 7.99 -13.98
C THR A 39 14.14 8.03 -12.79
N ALA A 40 12.82 8.00 -13.06
CA ALA A 40 11.81 7.97 -12.01
C ALA A 40 11.84 6.65 -11.25
N TYR A 41 12.01 5.53 -11.98
CA TYR A 41 12.16 4.20 -11.38
C TYR A 41 13.43 4.10 -10.51
N ALA A 42 14.57 4.60 -10.98
CA ALA A 42 15.81 4.65 -10.21
C ALA A 42 15.66 5.48 -8.92
N GLY A 43 14.85 6.55 -8.96
CA GLY A 43 14.49 7.31 -7.76
C GLY A 43 13.72 6.47 -6.74
N PHE A 44 12.76 5.67 -7.20
CA PHE A 44 12.02 4.73 -6.35
C PHE A 44 12.93 3.66 -5.76
N THR A 45 13.68 2.93 -6.59
CA THR A 45 14.53 1.81 -6.13
C THR A 45 15.58 2.29 -5.13
N ARG A 46 16.15 3.48 -5.33
CA ARG A 46 17.07 4.10 -4.36
C ARG A 46 16.42 4.32 -2.99
N VAL A 47 15.17 4.77 -2.95
CA VAL A 47 14.49 5.04 -1.67
C VAL A 47 14.18 3.73 -0.94
N VAL A 48 13.63 2.74 -1.65
CA VAL A 48 13.27 1.44 -1.05
C VAL A 48 14.47 0.48 -0.91
N GLU A 49 15.67 0.93 -1.28
CA GLU A 49 16.90 0.13 -1.29
C GLU A 49 16.80 -1.15 -2.13
N ALA A 50 16.05 -1.08 -3.23
CA ALA A 50 15.95 -2.17 -4.20
C ALA A 50 17.12 -2.17 -5.18
N PRO A 51 17.53 -3.35 -5.69
CA PRO A 51 18.42 -3.43 -6.84
C PRO A 51 17.83 -2.66 -8.02
N LEU A 52 18.68 -1.96 -8.78
CA LEU A 52 18.27 -1.36 -10.04
C LEU A 52 18.46 -2.40 -11.15
N THR A 53 17.37 -2.98 -11.61
CA THR A 53 17.30 -3.92 -12.75
C THR A 53 16.35 -3.38 -13.81
N ASP A 54 16.23 -4.09 -14.93
CA ASP A 54 15.23 -3.79 -15.97
C ASP A 54 13.83 -4.30 -15.60
N THR A 55 13.71 -5.26 -14.68
CA THR A 55 12.42 -5.68 -14.11
C THR A 55 11.91 -4.65 -13.09
N VAL A 56 10.66 -4.23 -13.27
CA VAL A 56 9.98 -3.22 -12.46
C VAL A 56 9.46 -3.85 -11.17
N HIS A 57 9.87 -3.28 -10.04
CA HIS A 57 9.39 -3.66 -8.72
C HIS A 57 7.87 -3.45 -8.62
N PRO A 58 7.06 -4.42 -8.17
CA PRO A 58 5.59 -4.29 -8.13
C PRO A 58 5.09 -3.09 -7.30
N GLY A 59 5.76 -2.78 -6.19
CA GLY A 59 5.51 -1.56 -5.43
C GLY A 59 5.68 -0.24 -6.21
N TYR A 60 6.37 -0.25 -7.36
CA TYR A 60 6.40 0.89 -8.28
C TYR A 60 5.09 1.03 -9.05
N LEU A 61 4.47 -0.08 -9.47
CA LEU A 61 3.15 -0.06 -10.13
C LEU A 61 2.06 0.46 -9.18
N HIS A 62 2.12 0.08 -7.89
CA HIS A 62 1.26 0.65 -6.85
C HIS A 62 1.30 2.19 -6.85
N ILE A 63 2.51 2.77 -6.82
CA ILE A 63 2.64 4.23 -6.72
C ILE A 63 2.21 4.94 -8.01
N LEU A 64 2.33 4.27 -9.17
CA LEU A 64 1.78 4.78 -10.43
C LEU A 64 0.25 4.74 -10.42
N ALA A 65 -0.37 3.75 -9.77
CA ALA A 65 -1.83 3.69 -9.64
C ALA A 65 -2.37 4.63 -8.55
N PHE A 66 -1.58 4.94 -7.53
CA PHE A 66 -2.00 5.66 -6.33
C PHE A 66 -2.81 6.96 -6.58
N PRO A 67 -2.45 7.85 -7.52
CA PRO A 67 -3.27 9.03 -7.80
C PRO A 67 -4.70 8.70 -8.27
N LEU A 68 -4.88 7.63 -9.05
CA LEU A 68 -6.19 7.15 -9.49
C LEU A 68 -6.97 6.58 -8.31
N SER A 69 -6.33 5.75 -7.48
CA SER A 69 -6.91 5.22 -6.24
C SER A 69 -7.47 6.32 -5.35
N MET A 70 -6.69 7.39 -5.16
CA MET A 70 -7.11 8.52 -4.33
C MET A 70 -8.22 9.35 -4.97
N GLN A 71 -8.25 9.46 -6.30
CA GLN A 71 -9.35 10.10 -7.02
C GLN A 71 -10.67 9.36 -6.80
N LEU A 72 -10.68 8.03 -6.90
CA LEU A 72 -11.88 7.22 -6.68
C LEU A 72 -12.33 7.26 -5.22
N LEU A 73 -11.41 7.11 -4.26
CA LEU A 73 -11.77 7.16 -2.84
C LEU A 73 -12.27 8.54 -2.39
N ALA A 74 -11.82 9.61 -3.05
CA ALA A 74 -12.32 10.96 -2.81
C ALA A 74 -13.62 11.29 -3.55
N ASP A 75 -14.15 10.36 -4.38
CA ASP A 75 -15.39 10.58 -5.13
C ASP A 75 -16.55 10.89 -4.15
N PRO A 76 -17.38 11.92 -4.42
CA PRO A 76 -18.53 12.25 -3.59
C PRO A 76 -19.48 11.08 -3.35
N ALA A 77 -19.60 10.14 -4.29
CA ALA A 77 -20.47 8.98 -4.19
C ALA A 77 -19.99 7.93 -3.17
N VAL A 78 -18.70 7.94 -2.77
CA VAL A 78 -18.19 7.00 -1.77
C VAL A 78 -18.74 7.34 -0.37
N PRO A 79 -19.45 6.45 0.33
CA PRO A 79 -20.12 6.78 1.61
C PRO A 79 -19.20 6.83 2.83
N LEU A 80 -17.87 6.87 2.63
CA LEU A 80 -16.87 6.87 3.70
C LEU A 80 -15.88 8.04 3.54
N PRO A 81 -15.38 8.62 4.65
CA PRO A 81 -14.40 9.69 4.58
C PRO A 81 -13.02 9.13 4.21
N LEU A 82 -12.39 9.69 3.17
CA LEU A 82 -11.00 9.33 2.82
C LEU A 82 -10.02 9.72 3.94
N VAL A 83 -10.24 10.87 4.58
CA VAL A 83 -9.39 11.35 5.68
C VAL A 83 -9.52 10.38 6.87
N GLY A 84 -8.38 9.83 7.30
CA GLY A 84 -8.32 8.88 8.41
C GLY A 84 -8.52 7.42 8.00
N MET A 85 -8.73 7.11 6.71
CA MET A 85 -8.64 5.73 6.23
C MET A 85 -7.25 5.17 6.49
N VAL A 86 -7.22 3.91 6.92
CA VAL A 86 -5.98 3.19 7.23
C VAL A 86 -5.76 2.14 6.16
N HIS A 87 -4.60 2.17 5.50
CA HIS A 87 -4.20 1.09 4.61
C HIS A 87 -3.83 -0.14 5.45
N VAL A 88 -4.64 -1.20 5.37
CA VAL A 88 -4.50 -2.38 6.26
C VAL A 88 -3.95 -3.62 5.56
N ARG A 89 -4.16 -3.76 4.25
CA ARG A 89 -3.63 -4.87 3.46
C ARG A 89 -3.36 -4.43 2.02
N ASN A 90 -2.29 -4.96 1.43
CA ASN A 90 -2.02 -4.86 0.00
C ASN A 90 -1.73 -6.26 -0.53
N ARG A 91 -2.42 -6.68 -1.58
CA ARG A 91 -2.16 -7.94 -2.28
C ARG A 91 -1.92 -7.66 -3.75
N MET A 92 -0.85 -8.21 -4.30
CA MET A 92 -0.54 -8.13 -5.73
C MET A 92 -0.31 -9.52 -6.29
N ASP A 93 -1.10 -9.92 -7.27
CA ASP A 93 -0.86 -11.11 -8.06
C ASP A 93 -0.10 -10.66 -9.33
N VAL A 94 1.20 -10.97 -9.37
CA VAL A 94 2.11 -10.68 -10.47
C VAL A 94 2.13 -11.89 -11.40
N HIS A 95 1.51 -11.75 -12.57
CA HIS A 95 1.36 -12.83 -13.55
C HIS A 95 2.55 -12.90 -14.51
N ARG A 96 3.17 -11.75 -14.80
CA ARG A 96 4.39 -11.64 -15.58
C ARG A 96 5.19 -10.40 -15.18
N SER A 97 6.48 -10.43 -15.46
CA SER A 97 7.35 -9.27 -15.24
C SER A 97 6.98 -8.10 -16.15
N VAL A 98 6.97 -6.90 -15.57
CA VAL A 98 6.93 -5.61 -16.29
C VAL A 98 8.36 -5.09 -16.38
N ARG A 99 8.77 -4.54 -17.51
CA ARG A 99 10.13 -4.06 -17.76
C ARG A 99 10.18 -2.55 -17.97
N ILE A 100 11.33 -1.96 -17.69
CA ILE A 100 11.62 -0.57 -18.07
C ILE A 100 11.59 -0.45 -19.58
N GLY A 101 10.89 0.57 -20.08
CA GLY A 101 10.58 0.75 -21.50
C GLY A 101 9.15 0.35 -21.88
N ASP A 102 8.49 -0.48 -21.07
CA ASP A 102 7.08 -0.80 -21.28
C ASP A 102 6.19 0.45 -21.14
N VAL A 103 5.08 0.45 -21.88
CA VAL A 103 3.95 1.32 -21.60
C VAL A 103 2.91 0.50 -20.84
N VAL A 104 2.63 0.90 -19.60
CA VAL A 104 1.70 0.18 -18.72
C VAL A 104 0.34 0.86 -18.75
N ASP A 105 -0.68 0.09 -19.13
CA ASP A 105 -2.08 0.48 -19.01
C ASP A 105 -2.59 0.14 -17.62
N LEU A 106 -2.81 1.17 -16.81
CA LEU A 106 -3.35 1.06 -15.46
C LEU A 106 -4.85 1.32 -15.49
N ASN A 107 -5.63 0.41 -14.92
CA ASN A 107 -7.05 0.62 -14.67
C ASN A 107 -7.36 0.37 -13.20
N VAL A 108 -8.17 1.23 -12.60
CA VAL A 108 -8.47 1.21 -11.17
C VAL A 108 -9.97 1.33 -10.95
N SER A 109 -10.50 0.52 -10.06
CA SER A 109 -11.91 0.52 -9.62
C SER A 109 -12.02 0.31 -8.11
N LEU A 110 -13.23 0.41 -7.57
CA LEU A 110 -13.51 0.13 -6.16
C LEU A 110 -14.36 -1.14 -6.03
N ALA A 111 -14.11 -1.91 -4.97
CA ALA A 111 -14.93 -3.03 -4.55
C ALA A 111 -15.36 -2.88 -3.08
N GLY A 112 -16.55 -3.42 -2.77
CA GLY A 112 -17.16 -3.32 -1.44
C GLY A 112 -18.42 -2.45 -1.45
N PRO A 113 -18.75 -1.77 -0.33
CA PRO A 113 -18.01 -1.76 0.94
C PRO A 113 -18.16 -3.10 1.68
N PHE A 114 -17.18 -3.44 2.52
CA PHE A 114 -17.17 -4.70 3.27
C PHE A 114 -17.17 -4.51 4.79
N THR A 115 -17.75 -5.46 5.51
CA THR A 115 -17.80 -5.43 6.98
C THR A 115 -16.43 -5.75 7.58
N HIS A 116 -16.06 -5.02 8.63
CA HIS A 116 -14.85 -5.27 9.39
C HIS A 116 -15.06 -5.08 10.90
N PRO A 117 -14.48 -5.91 11.79
CA PRO A 117 -14.66 -5.77 13.24
C PRO A 117 -14.33 -4.37 13.79
N ALA A 118 -13.42 -3.66 13.13
CA ALA A 118 -13.02 -2.30 13.50
C ALA A 118 -13.63 -1.19 12.63
N GLY A 119 -14.60 -1.48 11.74
CA GLY A 119 -15.26 -0.48 10.88
C GLY A 119 -15.78 -1.05 9.57
N THR A 120 -15.52 -0.34 8.47
CA THR A 120 -15.89 -0.74 7.12
C THR A 120 -14.68 -0.60 6.21
N THR A 121 -14.46 -1.59 5.35
CA THR A 121 -13.38 -1.58 4.36
C THR A 121 -13.90 -1.25 2.96
N ILE A 122 -13.04 -0.62 2.17
CA ILE A 122 -13.17 -0.50 0.72
C ILE A 122 -11.89 -1.07 0.13
N ASP A 123 -12.04 -1.90 -0.90
CA ASP A 123 -10.92 -2.37 -1.70
C ASP A 123 -10.78 -1.45 -2.92
N VAL A 124 -9.55 -1.02 -3.19
CA VAL A 124 -9.16 -0.46 -4.47
C VAL A 124 -8.54 -1.57 -5.29
N VAL A 125 -9.11 -1.86 -6.45
CA VAL A 125 -8.62 -2.89 -7.36
C VAL A 125 -7.90 -2.22 -8.51
N MET A 126 -6.63 -2.56 -8.73
CA MET A 126 -5.84 -2.11 -9.87
C MET A 126 -5.49 -3.28 -10.78
N ARG A 127 -5.57 -3.05 -12.09
CA ARG A 127 -5.06 -3.95 -13.13
C ARG A 127 -4.03 -3.19 -13.97
N ALA A 128 -2.85 -3.77 -14.11
CA ALA A 128 -1.78 -3.28 -14.96
C ALA A 128 -1.60 -4.24 -16.13
N SER A 129 -1.70 -3.73 -17.36
CA SER A 129 -1.47 -4.50 -18.59
C SER A 129 -0.34 -3.89 -19.42
N VAL A 130 0.36 -4.71 -20.18
CA VAL A 130 1.39 -4.31 -21.15
C VAL A 130 1.04 -4.99 -22.47
N ASP A 131 0.99 -4.21 -23.55
CA ASP A 131 0.58 -4.70 -24.89
C ASP A 131 -0.77 -5.44 -24.89
N GLY A 132 -1.71 -5.00 -24.03
CA GLY A 132 -3.03 -5.61 -23.87
C GLY A 132 -3.07 -6.89 -23.02
N GLU A 133 -1.94 -7.38 -22.53
CA GLU A 133 -1.87 -8.56 -21.67
C GLU A 133 -1.77 -8.17 -20.18
N LEU A 134 -2.56 -8.83 -19.33
CA LEU A 134 -2.57 -8.56 -17.89
C LEU A 134 -1.23 -8.97 -17.26
N ALA A 135 -0.54 -8.01 -16.65
CA ALA A 135 0.72 -8.25 -15.96
C ALA A 135 0.56 -8.35 -14.45
N VAL A 136 -0.23 -7.47 -13.83
CA VAL A 136 -0.44 -7.42 -12.38
C VAL A 136 -1.89 -7.11 -12.04
N THR A 137 -2.44 -7.84 -11.07
CA THR A 137 -3.67 -7.45 -10.37
C THR A 137 -3.33 -7.08 -8.94
N GLU A 138 -3.79 -5.94 -8.48
CA GLU A 138 -3.60 -5.46 -7.11
C GLU A 138 -4.95 -5.23 -6.42
N THR A 139 -5.04 -5.62 -5.15
CA THR A 139 -6.10 -5.23 -4.23
C THR A 139 -5.47 -4.51 -3.03
N THR A 140 -5.79 -3.22 -2.87
CA THR A 140 -5.41 -2.38 -1.74
C THR A 140 -6.62 -2.17 -0.82
N THR A 141 -6.56 -2.67 0.41
CA THR A 141 -7.67 -2.57 1.36
C THR A 141 -7.49 -1.37 2.30
N TYR A 142 -8.45 -0.45 2.26
CA TYR A 142 -8.54 0.70 3.16
C TYR A 142 -9.65 0.51 4.19
N LEU A 143 -9.32 0.72 5.47
CA LEU A 143 -10.25 0.65 6.59
C LEU A 143 -10.67 2.06 7.03
N ALA A 144 -11.96 2.36 6.92
CA ALA A 144 -12.59 3.48 7.61
C ALA A 144 -12.85 3.08 9.08
N LYS A 145 -11.85 3.29 9.93
CA LYS A 145 -11.87 2.83 11.32
C LYS A 145 -12.99 3.49 12.13
N GLY A 146 -13.77 2.68 12.85
CA GLY A 146 -14.91 3.12 13.67
C GLY A 146 -16.13 3.59 12.88
N LYS A 147 -16.12 3.46 11.55
CA LYS A 147 -17.27 3.74 10.69
C LYS A 147 -17.87 2.42 10.25
N HIS A 148 -19.07 2.11 10.70
CA HIS A 148 -19.81 0.92 10.30
C HIS A 148 -20.95 1.36 9.39
N LEU A 149 -20.88 0.97 8.12
CA LEU A 149 -21.88 1.30 7.12
C LEU A 149 -22.93 0.19 7.02
N ASP A 150 -24.20 0.55 7.12
CA ASP A 150 -25.32 -0.36 6.89
C ASP A 150 -25.31 -0.85 5.43
N GLY A 151 -25.52 -2.14 5.21
CA GLY A 151 -25.48 -2.74 3.87
C GLY A 151 -24.09 -3.10 3.35
N ALA A 152 -23.03 -2.91 4.15
CA ALA A 152 -21.71 -3.46 3.83
C ALA A 152 -21.77 -5.00 3.76
N LYS A 153 -21.09 -5.57 2.75
CA LYS A 153 -21.12 -7.01 2.48
C LYS A 153 -20.11 -7.75 3.37
N PRO A 154 -20.37 -8.99 3.78
CA PRO A 154 -19.32 -9.81 4.38
C PRO A 154 -18.20 -10.04 3.37
N GLN A 155 -16.97 -10.04 3.87
CA GLN A 155 -15.77 -10.43 3.12
C GLN A 155 -14.94 -11.33 4.02
N GLU A 156 -14.38 -12.38 3.44
CA GLU A 156 -13.44 -13.23 4.14
C GLU A 156 -12.24 -12.39 4.59
N GLN A 157 -11.96 -12.42 5.89
CA GLN A 157 -10.80 -11.78 6.45
C GLN A 157 -9.72 -12.84 6.67
N PRO A 158 -8.46 -12.54 6.33
CA PRO A 158 -7.38 -13.46 6.62
C PRO A 158 -7.33 -13.72 8.13
N GLU A 159 -7.08 -14.97 8.51
CA GLU A 159 -6.90 -15.32 9.92
C GLU A 159 -5.75 -14.49 10.51
N ARG A 160 -5.97 -13.96 11.71
CA ARG A 160 -4.90 -13.32 12.45
C ARG A 160 -4.01 -14.39 13.06
N GLU A 161 -2.90 -14.66 12.41
CA GLU A 161 -1.82 -15.46 13.00
C GLU A 161 -1.19 -14.69 14.16
N ASP A 162 -0.94 -15.39 15.28
CA ASP A 162 -0.15 -14.84 16.38
C ASP A 162 1.29 -14.62 15.92
N PHE A 163 1.81 -13.41 16.10
CA PHE A 163 3.17 -13.08 15.73
C PHE A 163 4.13 -13.27 16.91
N VAL A 164 5.10 -14.16 16.73
CA VAL A 164 6.27 -14.29 17.60
C VAL A 164 7.49 -13.72 16.89
N ALA A 165 8.09 -12.68 17.47
CA ALA A 165 9.22 -12.01 16.85
C ALA A 165 10.44 -12.93 16.76
N PRO A 166 10.98 -13.20 15.55
CA PRO A 166 12.21 -13.97 15.40
C PRO A 166 13.43 -13.11 15.76
N ARG A 167 14.61 -13.75 15.81
CA ARG A 167 15.87 -13.00 15.80
C ARG A 167 15.98 -12.25 14.46
N PRO A 168 16.24 -10.93 14.45
CA PRO A 168 16.34 -10.18 13.22
C PRO A 168 17.52 -10.67 12.37
N THR A 169 17.27 -10.97 11.09
CA THR A 169 18.30 -11.20 10.07
C THR A 169 19.01 -9.90 9.72
N ALA A 170 18.29 -8.78 9.77
CA ALA A 170 18.85 -7.44 9.57
C ALA A 170 18.20 -6.42 10.51
N LEU A 171 18.96 -5.37 10.85
CA LEU A 171 18.45 -4.18 11.52
C LEU A 171 18.46 -3.01 10.54
N TRP A 172 17.30 -2.41 10.31
CA TRP A 172 17.17 -1.26 9.43
C TRP A 172 17.03 0.01 10.26
N ARG A 173 17.94 0.96 10.03
CA ARG A 173 17.84 2.30 10.57
C ARG A 173 17.03 3.16 9.60
N LEU A 174 15.88 3.62 10.06
CA LEU A 174 14.97 4.45 9.28
C LEU A 174 15.20 5.92 9.63
N ASP A 175 15.65 6.65 8.62
CA ASP A 175 16.00 8.07 8.67
C ASP A 175 14.77 8.92 9.06
N PRO A 176 14.93 9.99 9.89
CA PRO A 176 13.84 10.90 10.23
C PRO A 176 13.06 11.47 9.02
N ILE A 177 13.72 11.62 7.86
CA ILE A 177 13.13 12.19 6.65
C ILE A 177 12.74 11.15 5.59
N ILE A 178 12.73 9.85 5.93
CA ILE A 178 12.39 8.81 4.95
C ILE A 178 10.98 8.99 4.36
N GLY A 179 10.03 9.52 5.13
CA GLY A 179 8.70 9.87 4.64
C GLY A 179 8.73 10.92 3.53
N GLN A 180 9.60 11.93 3.63
CA GLN A 180 9.76 12.95 2.59
C GLN A 180 10.40 12.38 1.33
N ARG A 181 11.43 11.53 1.49
CA ARG A 181 12.11 10.87 0.37
C ARG A 181 11.15 9.95 -0.38
N TYR A 182 10.36 9.16 0.34
CA TYR A 182 9.37 8.26 -0.26
C TYR A 182 8.23 9.03 -0.91
N ALA A 183 7.68 10.07 -0.26
CA ALA A 183 6.64 10.91 -0.87
C ALA A 183 7.07 11.53 -2.20
N LYS A 184 8.35 11.92 -2.34
CA LYS A 184 8.89 12.42 -3.61
C LYS A 184 8.91 11.36 -4.71
N ALA A 185 9.16 10.10 -4.36
CA ALA A 185 9.16 8.99 -5.31
C ALA A 185 7.74 8.49 -5.61
N SER A 186 6.87 8.39 -4.60
CA SER A 186 5.54 7.78 -4.69
C SER A 186 4.42 8.74 -5.05
N GLY A 187 4.59 10.03 -4.82
CA GLY A 187 3.49 11.01 -4.85
C GLY A 187 2.57 10.93 -3.62
N ASP A 188 2.80 10.03 -2.67
CA ASP A 188 2.04 9.97 -1.42
C ASP A 188 2.53 11.01 -0.42
N TYR A 189 1.96 12.21 -0.53
CA TYR A 189 2.21 13.34 0.35
C TYR A 189 1.27 13.41 1.56
N ASN A 190 0.73 12.28 2.03
CA ASN A 190 -0.09 12.26 3.24
C ASN A 190 0.68 12.91 4.44
N PRO A 191 0.14 14.00 5.04
CA PRO A 191 0.86 14.80 6.03
C PRO A 191 1.38 14.03 7.26
N ILE A 192 0.76 12.90 7.63
CA ILE A 192 1.20 12.09 8.77
C ILE A 192 2.61 11.53 8.62
N HIS A 193 3.14 11.48 7.39
CA HIS A 193 4.50 11.03 7.08
C HIS A 193 5.52 12.18 6.99
N LEU A 194 5.04 13.42 6.93
CA LEU A 194 5.85 14.58 6.55
C LEU A 194 5.97 15.62 7.67
N ASN A 195 4.92 15.76 8.49
CA ASN A 195 4.82 16.81 9.49
C ASN A 195 4.36 16.25 10.85
N GLY A 196 5.14 16.52 11.89
CA GLY A 196 4.85 16.03 13.25
C GLY A 196 3.57 16.61 13.87
N LEU A 197 3.19 17.84 13.54
CA LEU A 197 1.93 18.43 14.01
C LEU A 197 0.73 17.74 13.37
N ALA A 198 0.79 17.50 12.05
CA ALA A 198 -0.24 16.74 11.37
C ALA A 198 -0.34 15.32 11.94
N ALA A 199 0.78 14.61 12.10
CA ALA A 199 0.81 13.28 12.71
C ALA A 199 0.16 13.25 14.09
N ARG A 200 0.42 14.26 14.95
CA ARG A 200 -0.24 14.42 16.26
C ARG A 200 -1.74 14.66 16.16
N GLY A 201 -2.17 15.46 15.19
CA GLY A 201 -3.60 15.64 14.88
C GLY A 201 -4.32 14.34 14.52
N PHE A 202 -3.60 13.37 13.95
CA PHE A 202 -4.10 12.02 13.65
C PHE A 202 -3.76 10.98 14.74
N GLY A 203 -3.35 11.42 15.93
CA GLY A 203 -3.13 10.55 17.09
C GLY A 203 -1.77 9.85 17.14
N PHE A 204 -0.81 10.23 16.28
CA PHE A 204 0.56 9.72 16.34
C PHE A 204 1.47 10.68 17.10
N PRO A 205 2.32 10.20 18.02
CA PRO A 205 3.21 11.08 18.80
C PRO A 205 4.24 11.84 17.93
N ARG A 206 4.57 11.29 16.76
CA ARG A 206 5.48 11.82 15.76
C ARG A 206 5.18 11.21 14.38
N VAL A 207 5.83 11.71 13.34
CA VAL A 207 5.67 11.20 11.96
C VAL A 207 5.92 9.69 11.88
N ILE A 208 5.22 9.04 10.95
CA ILE A 208 5.32 7.59 10.73
C ILE A 208 5.87 7.29 9.34
N ALA A 209 6.55 6.16 9.17
CA ALA A 209 6.94 5.70 7.84
C ALA A 209 5.71 5.28 7.02
N HIS A 210 5.78 5.42 5.70
CA HIS A 210 4.77 4.85 4.80
C HIS A 210 4.79 3.31 4.91
N GLY A 211 3.61 2.70 4.92
CA GLY A 211 3.49 1.23 4.90
C GLY A 211 4.14 0.65 3.65
N MET A 212 3.79 1.19 2.48
CA MET A 212 4.32 0.72 1.19
C MET A 212 5.83 0.95 1.01
N TYR A 213 6.42 1.95 1.67
CA TYR A 213 7.89 2.05 1.74
C TYR A 213 8.48 0.81 2.42
N THR A 214 7.96 0.47 3.59
CA THR A 214 8.45 -0.64 4.42
C THR A 214 8.23 -1.97 3.71
N ALA A 215 7.04 -2.17 3.13
CA ALA A 215 6.70 -3.37 2.39
C ALA A 215 7.57 -3.53 1.15
N SER A 216 7.76 -2.47 0.36
CA SER A 216 8.60 -2.53 -0.85
C SER A 216 10.06 -2.81 -0.52
N ARG A 217 10.61 -2.20 0.54
CA ARG A 217 11.96 -2.53 1.01
C ARG A 217 12.08 -3.99 1.45
N ALA A 218 11.05 -4.53 2.10
CA ALA A 218 11.03 -5.94 2.49
C ALA A 218 10.96 -6.89 1.28
N LEU A 219 10.14 -6.58 0.28
CA LEU A 219 10.10 -7.34 -0.97
C LEU A 219 11.44 -7.28 -1.70
N ALA A 220 12.11 -6.13 -1.72
CA ALA A 220 13.42 -5.98 -2.32
C ALA A 220 14.50 -6.84 -1.65
N VAL A 221 14.40 -7.08 -0.34
CA VAL A 221 15.28 -8.03 0.35
C VAL A 221 14.91 -9.47 0.02
N ALA A 222 13.61 -9.79 -0.02
CA ALA A 222 13.11 -11.11 -0.43
C ALA A 222 13.50 -11.47 -1.88
N ASP A 223 13.53 -10.49 -2.77
CA ASP A 223 14.00 -10.58 -4.17
C ASP A 223 13.47 -11.85 -4.87
N PRO A 224 12.13 -12.07 -4.93
CA PRO A 224 11.58 -13.30 -5.47
C PRO A 224 11.96 -13.49 -6.94
N ARG A 225 12.41 -14.69 -7.29
CA ARG A 225 12.81 -15.08 -8.65
C ARG A 225 11.84 -16.13 -9.20
N LEU A 226 10.56 -15.79 -9.12
CA LEU A 226 9.43 -16.62 -9.54
C LEU A 226 8.82 -16.01 -10.81
N ASP A 227 8.37 -16.86 -11.73
CA ASP A 227 7.76 -16.42 -12.99
C ASP A 227 6.44 -15.65 -12.75
N ALA A 228 5.59 -16.22 -11.89
CA ALA A 228 4.37 -15.61 -11.39
C ALA A 228 4.27 -15.83 -9.87
N TYR A 229 3.83 -14.80 -9.16
CA TYR A 229 3.71 -14.87 -7.70
C TYR A 229 2.67 -13.90 -7.15
N ARG A 230 2.13 -14.24 -5.98
CA ARG A 230 1.36 -13.36 -5.12
C ARG A 230 2.28 -12.73 -4.09
N TRP A 231 2.26 -11.41 -4.01
CA TRP A 231 2.84 -10.65 -2.91
C TRP A 231 1.71 -10.13 -2.01
N ASP A 232 1.63 -10.65 -0.79
CA ASP A 232 0.65 -10.23 0.21
C ASP A 232 1.34 -9.45 1.34
N VAL A 233 0.67 -8.41 1.82
CA VAL A 233 1.18 -7.49 2.82
C VAL A 233 0.07 -7.14 3.79
N SER A 234 0.28 -7.38 5.07
CA SER A 234 -0.58 -6.91 6.16
C SER A 234 0.14 -5.84 6.99
N PHE A 235 -0.50 -4.69 7.16
CA PHE A 235 0.02 -3.57 7.95
C PHE A 235 -0.50 -3.66 9.38
N ALA A 236 0.42 -3.79 10.34
CA ALA A 236 0.12 -3.93 11.76
C ALA A 236 0.33 -2.61 12.51
N LYS A 237 1.45 -2.47 13.23
CA LYS A 237 1.75 -1.24 13.98
C LYS A 237 2.48 -0.22 13.09
N PRO A 238 2.17 1.08 13.19
CA PRO A 238 2.93 2.10 12.49
C PRO A 238 4.37 2.17 13.02
N ILE A 239 5.29 2.58 12.15
CA ILE A 239 6.69 2.81 12.49
C ILE A 239 6.88 4.29 12.76
N LEU A 240 7.07 4.68 14.02
CA LEU A 240 7.33 6.07 14.39
C LEU A 240 8.78 6.46 14.03
N LEU A 241 9.01 7.55 13.32
CA LEU A 241 10.35 7.96 12.85
C LEU A 241 11.05 8.98 13.78
N PRO A 242 12.40 8.96 13.88
CA PRO A 242 13.30 7.93 13.36
C PRO A 242 13.20 6.62 14.17
N SER A 243 13.51 5.48 13.54
CA SER A 243 13.41 4.16 14.20
C SER A 243 14.54 3.21 13.79
N THR A 244 14.78 2.17 14.60
CA THR A 244 15.46 0.96 14.15
C THR A 244 14.47 -0.19 14.21
N VAL A 245 14.27 -0.88 13.09
CA VAL A 245 13.35 -2.03 12.98
C VAL A 245 14.13 -3.29 12.62
N GLY A 246 13.64 -4.44 13.08
CA GLY A 246 14.13 -5.74 12.67
C GLY A 246 13.45 -6.19 11.40
N PHE A 247 14.21 -6.81 10.50
CA PHE A 247 13.69 -7.61 9.40
C PHE A 247 14.14 -9.06 9.58
N ALA A 248 13.25 -10.00 9.28
CA ALA A 248 13.58 -11.42 9.21
C ALA A 248 12.65 -12.17 8.25
N PHE A 249 13.17 -13.22 7.64
CA PHE A 249 12.35 -14.30 7.11
C PHE A 249 11.76 -15.09 8.29
N THR A 250 10.46 -15.33 8.25
CA THR A 250 9.74 -16.16 9.24
C THR A 250 9.48 -17.56 8.72
N ALA A 251 9.47 -17.74 7.40
CA ALA A 251 9.44 -19.04 6.72
C ALA A 251 10.02 -18.90 5.30
N GLY A 252 10.60 -19.98 4.78
CA GLY A 252 11.23 -19.98 3.45
C GLY A 252 12.51 -19.14 3.38
N HIS A 253 12.97 -18.86 2.16
CA HIS A 253 14.23 -18.18 1.91
C HIS A 253 14.09 -17.10 0.84
N ARG A 254 15.12 -16.25 0.76
CA ARG A 254 15.28 -15.29 -0.33
C ARG A 254 15.18 -15.99 -1.70
N HIS A 255 14.60 -15.32 -2.69
CA HIS A 255 14.38 -15.77 -4.06
C HIS A 255 13.24 -16.76 -4.29
N GLU A 256 12.68 -17.34 -3.24
CA GLU A 256 11.64 -18.36 -3.30
C GLU A 256 10.31 -17.83 -2.74
N SER A 257 9.30 -18.71 -2.66
CA SER A 257 8.15 -18.48 -1.80
C SER A 257 8.60 -18.36 -0.35
N ALA A 258 8.23 -17.28 0.32
CA ALA A 258 8.69 -16.98 1.66
C ALA A 258 7.71 -16.10 2.43
N ARG A 259 7.76 -16.20 3.75
CA ARG A 259 7.13 -15.24 4.67
C ARG A 259 8.22 -14.43 5.37
N PHE A 260 8.00 -13.14 5.51
CA PHE A 260 8.95 -12.23 6.13
C PHE A 260 8.23 -11.09 6.85
N ALA A 261 8.90 -10.53 7.85
CA ALA A 261 8.32 -9.53 8.72
C ALA A 261 9.29 -8.38 8.99
N VAL A 262 8.71 -7.19 9.15
CA VAL A 262 9.35 -6.03 9.74
C VAL A 262 8.70 -5.77 11.09
N PHE A 263 9.50 -5.65 12.14
CA PHE A 263 9.01 -5.61 13.52
C PHE A 263 9.88 -4.72 14.42
N ASP A 264 9.33 -4.32 15.57
CA ASP A 264 10.08 -3.66 16.64
C ASP A 264 10.94 -4.73 17.35
N PRO A 265 12.28 -4.70 17.25
CA PRO A 265 13.13 -5.75 17.80
C PRO A 265 13.20 -5.71 19.33
N ALA A 266 12.81 -4.61 19.98
CA ALA A 266 12.79 -4.48 21.43
C ALA A 266 11.45 -4.93 22.03
N LYS A 267 10.33 -4.63 21.36
CA LYS A 267 8.97 -4.95 21.84
C LYS A 267 8.37 -6.22 21.23
N GLY A 268 9.01 -6.78 20.20
CA GLY A 268 8.54 -7.94 19.47
C GLY A 268 7.20 -7.72 18.75
N LYS A 269 6.85 -6.47 18.41
CA LYS A 269 5.56 -6.14 17.77
C LYS A 269 5.75 -6.00 16.26
N PRO A 270 4.86 -6.60 15.44
CA PRO A 270 4.98 -6.52 14.00
C PRO A 270 4.55 -5.13 13.50
N HIS A 271 5.25 -4.67 12.47
CA HIS A 271 4.92 -3.49 11.68
C HIS A 271 4.33 -3.89 10.33
N VAL A 272 5.02 -4.78 9.62
CA VAL A 272 4.60 -5.35 8.34
C VAL A 272 4.79 -6.85 8.40
N LEU A 273 3.74 -7.59 8.05
CA LEU A 273 3.82 -9.02 7.77
C LEU A 273 3.63 -9.18 6.27
N SER A 274 4.48 -9.94 5.60
CA SER A 274 4.40 -10.09 4.16
C SER A 274 4.78 -11.50 3.73
N SER A 275 4.18 -11.96 2.64
CA SER A 275 4.52 -13.21 2.00
C SER A 275 4.65 -13.01 0.50
N VAL A 276 5.49 -13.87 -0.08
CA VAL A 276 5.51 -14.14 -1.51
C VAL A 276 5.23 -15.63 -1.70
N GLU A 277 4.29 -15.95 -2.59
CA GLU A 277 3.92 -17.33 -2.92
C GLU A 277 3.80 -17.47 -4.43
N ALA A 278 4.43 -18.50 -5.01
CA ALA A 278 4.22 -18.83 -6.41
C ALA A 278 2.72 -19.06 -6.69
N ILE A 279 2.24 -18.57 -7.84
CA ILE A 279 0.88 -18.80 -8.32
C ILE A 279 0.93 -19.50 -9.67
N GLU A 280 -0.09 -20.29 -9.97
CA GLU A 280 -0.26 -20.86 -11.30
C GLU A 280 -0.57 -19.72 -12.30
N GLY A 281 0.15 -19.73 -13.43
CA GLY A 281 0.01 -18.75 -14.51
C GLY A 281 -1.21 -19.02 -15.40
#